data_AF-A0A7C2K640-F1
#
_entry.id   AF-A0A7C2K640-F1
#
_cell.length_a   1.000
_cell.length_b   1.000
_cell.length_c   1.000
_cell.angle_alpha   90.00
_cell.angle_beta   90.00
_cell.angle_gamma   90.00
#
_symmetry.space_group_name_H-M   'P 1'
#
loop_
_entity.id
_entity.type
_entity.pdbx_description
1 polymer ?
#
loop_
_entity_poly.entity_id
_entity_poly.type
_entity_poly.pdbx_seq_one_letter_code
_entity_poly.pdbx_strand_id
1 'polypeptide(L)'
;ASRMTGHHIEDLTSGFRAVRADRFREFLYLLPNGFSYPTTSTMAFFRSAYAVAYLPIQVEKRTGKSHIRPLRDGLRFLLIIFKITTLYSPLKLFVPASASFFLLGLINYLHTYLEQGRLTNMSTLLWSAAVIVFLIGLISEQITNLTYKRDG
;
A
#
# COMPACT_ATOMS: atom_id res chain seq x y z
N ALA A 1 -5.47 -4.23 3.77
CA ALA A 1 -5.46 -3.41 5.00
C ALA A 1 -4.99 -4.23 6.21
N SER A 2 -5.70 -5.28 6.63
CA SER A 2 -5.32 -6.09 7.80
C SER A 2 -3.92 -6.71 7.71
N ARG A 3 -3.55 -7.23 6.53
CA ARG A 3 -2.18 -7.74 6.25
C ARG A 3 -1.10 -6.64 6.24
N MET A 4 -1.51 -5.39 6.04
CA MET A 4 -0.59 -4.25 6.00
C MET A 4 -0.34 -3.69 7.39
N THR A 5 -1.37 -3.60 8.23
CA THR A 5 -1.31 -3.10 9.62
C THR A 5 -0.95 -4.18 10.64
N GLY A 6 -1.11 -5.46 10.33
CA GLY A 6 -0.93 -6.56 11.30
C GLY A 6 -2.11 -6.71 12.27
N HIS A 7 -3.19 -5.93 12.09
CA HIS A 7 -4.38 -5.96 12.94
C HIS A 7 -5.62 -6.35 12.12
N HIS A 8 -6.57 -7.02 12.76
CA HIS A 8 -7.87 -7.30 12.15
C HIS A 8 -8.66 -5.98 12.00
N ILE A 9 -9.05 -5.67 10.77
CA ILE A 9 -9.82 -4.47 10.41
C ILE A 9 -11.18 -4.94 9.95
N GLU A 10 -12.24 -4.66 10.73
CA GLU A 10 -13.61 -5.06 10.41
C GLU A 10 -14.21 -4.18 9.30
N ASP A 11 -14.06 -2.86 9.41
CA ASP A 11 -14.47 -1.91 8.37
C ASP A 11 -13.42 -0.80 8.20
N LEU A 12 -12.83 -0.74 7.01
CA LEU A 12 -11.82 0.23 6.64
C LEU A 12 -12.42 1.57 6.16
N THR A 13 -13.66 1.54 5.71
CA THR A 13 -14.33 2.64 4.99
C THR A 13 -15.39 3.35 5.83
N SER A 14 -15.72 2.82 7.02
CA SER A 14 -16.72 3.43 7.91
C SER A 14 -16.47 4.92 8.14
N GLY A 15 -17.41 5.75 7.69
CA GLY A 15 -17.41 7.19 7.95
C GLY A 15 -17.91 7.55 9.35
N PHE A 16 -18.57 6.62 10.05
CA PHE A 16 -19.11 6.87 11.38
C PHE A 16 -18.06 6.50 12.43
N ARG A 17 -17.39 7.52 12.97
CA ARG A 17 -16.23 7.35 13.86
C ARG A 17 -16.14 8.47 14.89
N ALA A 18 -15.64 8.12 16.07
CA ALA A 18 -15.22 9.06 17.11
C ALA A 18 -13.71 8.92 17.32
N VAL A 19 -13.01 10.04 17.37
CA VAL A 19 -11.55 10.09 17.51
C VAL A 19 -11.16 11.22 18.45
N ARG A 20 -10.05 11.05 19.19
CA ARG A 20 -9.48 12.16 19.96
C ARG A 20 -8.86 13.17 18.99
N ALA A 21 -9.25 14.43 19.13
CA ALA A 21 -8.93 15.48 18.15
C ALA A 21 -7.42 15.74 18.02
N ASP A 22 -6.69 15.72 19.14
CA ASP A 22 -5.23 15.84 19.19
C ASP A 22 -4.55 14.76 18.35
N ARG A 23 -4.93 13.49 18.54
CA ARG A 23 -4.36 12.35 17.81
C ARG A 23 -4.71 12.37 16.33
N PHE A 24 -5.93 12.80 15.98
CA PHE A 24 -6.35 12.89 14.59
C PHE A 24 -5.60 13.99 13.83
N ARG A 25 -5.29 15.11 14.49
CA ARG A 25 -4.56 16.24 13.90
C ARG A 25 -3.15 15.86 13.46
N GLU A 26 -2.51 14.90 14.14
CA GLU A 26 -1.21 14.36 13.76
C GLU A 26 -1.20 13.81 12.33
N PHE A 27 -2.35 13.41 11.76
CA PHE A 27 -2.40 12.78 10.43
C PHE A 27 -3.11 13.62 9.37
N LEU A 28 -3.53 14.85 9.67
CA LEU A 28 -4.28 15.69 8.73
C LEU A 28 -3.56 15.88 7.40
N TYR A 29 -2.23 16.04 7.43
CA TYR A 29 -1.39 16.21 6.23
C TYR A 29 -1.35 14.97 5.32
N LEU A 30 -1.74 13.80 5.84
CA LEU A 30 -1.82 12.55 5.08
C LEU A 30 -3.17 12.36 4.42
N LEU A 31 -4.21 13.01 4.94
CA LEU A 31 -5.57 12.79 4.49
C LEU A 31 -5.75 13.37 3.08
N PRO A 32 -6.38 12.63 2.17
CA PRO A 32 -6.76 13.16 0.88
C PRO A 32 -7.84 14.24 1.06
N ASN A 33 -7.83 15.27 0.20
CA ASN A 33 -8.85 16.33 0.15
C ASN A 33 -10.23 15.84 -0.38
N GLY A 34 -10.60 14.57 -0.19
CA GLY A 34 -11.82 13.98 -0.73
C GLY A 34 -12.14 12.59 -0.18
N PHE A 35 -12.75 11.73 -1.01
CA PHE A 35 -13.06 10.34 -0.67
C PHE A 35 -11.81 9.57 -0.22
N SER A 36 -11.97 8.64 0.72
CA SER A 36 -10.92 7.76 1.31
C SER A 36 -10.15 8.29 2.53
N TYR A 37 -10.55 9.43 3.10
CA TYR A 37 -10.07 9.84 4.43
C TYR A 37 -10.33 8.79 5.53
N PRO A 38 -11.46 8.03 5.55
CA PRO A 38 -11.71 7.05 6.59
C PRO A 38 -10.67 5.93 6.58
N THR A 39 -10.34 5.44 5.38
CA THR A 39 -9.29 4.43 5.19
C THR A 39 -7.92 4.94 5.62
N THR A 40 -7.56 6.15 5.21
CA THR A 40 -6.25 6.74 5.53
C THR A 40 -6.09 6.93 7.04
N SER A 41 -7.11 7.48 7.71
CA SER A 41 -7.08 7.68 9.16
C SER A 41 -7.10 6.35 9.93
N THR A 42 -7.88 5.34 9.52
CA THR A 42 -7.86 4.02 10.16
C THR A 42 -6.46 3.38 10.05
N MET A 43 -5.84 3.42 8.87
CA MET A 43 -4.49 2.88 8.67
C MET A 43 -3.44 3.64 9.50
N ALA A 44 -3.52 4.97 9.55
CA ALA A 44 -2.60 5.81 10.33
C ALA A 44 -2.69 5.53 11.84
N PHE A 45 -3.90 5.32 12.36
CA PHE A 45 -4.12 5.01 13.78
C PHE A 45 -3.51 3.65 14.14
N PHE A 46 -3.79 2.59 13.37
CA PHE A 46 -3.18 1.28 13.61
C PHE A 46 -1.65 1.31 13.52
N ARG A 47 -1.09 2.04 12.54
CA ARG A 47 0.37 2.12 12.37
C ARG A 47 1.06 2.87 13.50
N SER A 48 0.39 3.88 14.07
CA SER A 48 0.91 4.69 15.18
C SER A 48 0.67 4.04 16.54
N ALA A 49 0.28 2.76 16.57
CA ALA A 49 -0.05 2.00 17.76
C ALA A 49 -1.15 2.65 18.63
N TYR A 50 -2.06 3.43 18.01
CA TYR A 50 -3.25 3.91 18.71
C TYR A 50 -4.27 2.78 18.86
N ALA A 51 -4.93 2.74 20.02
CA ALA A 51 -6.02 1.81 20.26
C ALA A 51 -7.20 2.14 19.34
N VAL A 52 -7.67 1.13 18.62
CA VAL A 52 -8.85 1.20 17.74
C VAL A 52 -9.80 0.08 18.16
N ALA A 53 -11.06 0.44 18.40
CA ALA A 53 -12.12 -0.51 18.72
C ALA A 53 -13.27 -0.36 17.72
N TYR A 54 -13.93 -1.48 17.40
CA TYR A 54 -15.11 -1.51 16.56
C TYR A 54 -16.35 -1.71 17.44
N LEU A 55 -17.41 -0.95 17.15
CA LEU A 55 -18.71 -1.10 17.80
C LEU A 55 -19.73 -1.53 16.75
N PRO A 56 -20.46 -2.64 16.97
CA PRO A 56 -21.48 -3.07 16.04
C PRO A 56 -22.62 -2.05 16.04
N ILE A 57 -23.04 -1.66 14.84
CA ILE A 57 -24.22 -0.81 14.62
C ILE A 57 -25.12 -1.46 13.59
N GLN A 58 -26.43 -1.34 13.78
CA GLN A 58 -27.40 -1.68 12.73
C GLN A 58 -27.59 -0.45 11.84
N VAL A 59 -27.35 -0.64 10.54
CA VAL A 59 -27.46 0.43 9.54
C VAL A 59 -28.55 0.05 8.55
N GLU A 60 -29.48 0.96 8.30
CA GLU A 60 -30.52 0.75 7.29
C GLU A 60 -29.97 0.85 5.87
N LYS A 61 -30.68 0.23 4.93
CA LYS A 61 -30.32 0.27 3.51
C LYS A 61 -30.52 1.69 2.97
N ARG A 62 -29.46 2.26 2.38
CA ARG A 62 -29.51 3.61 1.79
C ARG A 62 -30.63 3.73 0.76
N THR A 63 -31.40 4.81 0.86
CA THR A 63 -32.28 5.32 -0.21
C THR A 63 -31.53 6.34 -1.06
N GLY A 64 -31.48 6.12 -2.39
CA GLY A 64 -30.83 7.02 -3.36
C GLY A 64 -29.61 6.43 -4.08
N LYS A 65 -29.08 7.17 -5.08
CA LYS A 65 -27.91 6.76 -5.89
C LYS A 65 -26.59 7.09 -5.18
N SER A 66 -25.60 6.23 -5.35
CA SER A 66 -24.25 6.47 -4.83
C SER A 66 -23.59 7.62 -5.59
N HIS A 67 -22.97 8.56 -4.87
CA HIS A 67 -22.11 9.59 -5.46
C HIS A 67 -20.70 9.07 -5.78
N ILE A 68 -20.38 7.83 -5.39
CA ILE A 68 -19.09 7.19 -5.65
C ILE A 68 -19.04 6.81 -7.13
N ARG A 69 -18.02 7.29 -7.83
CA ARG A 69 -17.70 6.95 -9.22
C ARG A 69 -16.59 5.88 -9.20
N PRO A 70 -16.90 4.59 -9.36
CA PRO A 70 -15.97 3.50 -9.05
C PRO A 70 -14.61 3.59 -9.74
N LEU A 71 -14.57 4.02 -11.00
CA LEU A 71 -13.33 4.14 -11.77
C LEU A 71 -12.47 5.32 -11.30
N ARG A 72 -13.05 6.52 -11.18
CA ARG A 72 -12.29 7.73 -10.80
C ARG A 72 -11.88 7.70 -9.33
N ASP A 73 -12.81 7.29 -8.46
CA ASP A 73 -12.56 7.22 -7.02
C ASP A 73 -11.71 6.00 -6.67
N GLY A 74 -11.85 4.89 -7.41
CA GLY A 74 -10.99 3.72 -7.29
C GLY A 74 -9.54 4.01 -7.65
N LEU A 75 -9.29 4.79 -8.71
CA LEU A 75 -7.91 5.18 -9.07
C LEU A 75 -7.29 6.07 -7.99
N ARG A 76 -8.05 7.04 -7.47
CA ARG A 76 -7.62 7.91 -6.37
C ARG A 76 -7.33 7.10 -5.09
N PHE A 77 -8.19 6.14 -4.78
CA PHE A 77 -8.00 5.20 -3.66
C PHE A 77 -6.75 4.34 -3.83
N LEU A 78 -6.51 3.82 -5.04
CA LEU A 78 -5.31 3.05 -5.36
C LEU A 78 -4.04 3.90 -5.21
N LEU A 79 -4.03 5.14 -5.69
CA LEU A 79 -2.92 6.09 -5.48
C LEU A 79 -2.68 6.38 -3.99
N ILE A 80 -3.73 6.46 -3.18
CA ILE A 80 -3.62 6.63 -1.72
C ILE A 80 -3.03 5.38 -1.08
N ILE A 81 -3.48 4.18 -1.45
CA ILE A 81 -2.89 2.92 -0.98
C ILE A 81 -1.41 2.87 -1.37
N PHE A 82 -1.06 3.21 -2.61
CA PHE A 82 0.32 3.30 -3.06
C PHE A 82 1.11 4.29 -2.20
N LYS A 83 0.61 5.51 -2.00
CA LYS A 83 1.26 6.53 -1.18
C LYS A 83 1.47 6.05 0.26
N ILE A 84 0.45 5.44 0.88
CA ILE A 84 0.53 4.86 2.23
C ILE A 84 1.52 3.69 2.24
N THR A 85 1.45 2.76 1.29
CA THR A 85 2.36 1.61 1.23
C THR A 85 3.80 2.06 1.10
N THR A 86 4.08 2.98 0.18
CA THR A 86 5.41 3.54 -0.03
C THR A 86 5.91 4.31 1.19
N LEU A 87 5.02 5.03 1.89
CA LEU A 87 5.40 5.80 3.08
C LEU A 87 5.63 4.95 4.33
N TYR A 88 4.91 3.82 4.47
CA TYR A 88 4.88 3.06 5.73
C TYR A 88 5.53 1.68 5.69
N SER A 89 5.62 1.06 4.51
CA SER A 89 6.27 -0.25 4.30
C SER A 89 6.58 -0.44 2.80
N PRO A 90 7.51 0.35 2.23
CA PRO A 90 7.81 0.33 0.81
C PRO A 90 8.20 -1.07 0.31
N LEU A 91 8.84 -1.93 1.12
CA LEU A 91 9.16 -3.29 0.70
C LEU A 91 7.93 -4.11 0.27
N LYS A 92 6.75 -3.89 0.88
CA LYS A 92 5.52 -4.59 0.48
C LYS A 92 5.10 -4.26 -0.96
N LEU A 93 5.59 -3.16 -1.53
CA LEU A 93 5.35 -2.77 -2.92
C LEU A 93 6.49 -3.21 -3.85
N PHE A 94 7.74 -2.93 -3.47
CA PHE A 94 8.89 -3.18 -4.33
C PHE A 94 9.25 -4.67 -4.44
N VAL A 95 9.00 -5.48 -3.41
CA VAL A 95 9.29 -6.93 -3.45
C VAL A 95 8.42 -7.66 -4.48
N PRO A 96 7.07 -7.52 -4.50
CA PRO A 96 6.26 -8.11 -5.56
C PRO A 96 6.65 -7.64 -6.96
N ALA A 97 6.98 -6.36 -7.12
CA ALA A 97 7.40 -5.82 -8.41
C ALA A 97 8.73 -6.45 -8.88
N SER A 98 9.75 -6.48 -8.02
CA SER A 98 11.03 -7.13 -8.29
C SER A 98 10.87 -8.61 -8.62
N ALA A 99 10.08 -9.35 -7.82
CA ALA A 99 9.78 -10.75 -8.07
C ALA A 99 9.09 -10.96 -9.44
N SER A 100 8.20 -10.05 -9.84
CA SER A 100 7.53 -10.10 -11.14
C SER A 100 8.54 -9.96 -12.29
N PHE A 101 9.44 -8.97 -12.22
CA PHE A 101 10.51 -8.82 -13.21
C PHE A 101 11.44 -10.03 -13.26
N PHE A 102 11.79 -10.59 -12.09
CA PHE A 102 12.63 -11.78 -11.99
C PHE A 102 11.98 -13.00 -12.65
N LEU A 103 10.70 -13.25 -12.35
CA LEU A 103 9.91 -14.34 -12.93
C LEU A 103 9.74 -14.18 -14.44
N LEU A 104 9.45 -12.96 -14.93
CA LEU A 104 9.38 -12.69 -16.36
C LEU A 104 10.72 -12.93 -17.05
N GLY A 105 11.83 -12.50 -16.43
CA GLY A 105 13.18 -12.78 -16.93
C GLY A 105 13.50 -14.27 -16.98
N LEU A 106 13.04 -15.03 -15.99
CA LEU A 106 13.18 -16.48 -15.90
C LEU A 106 12.34 -17.20 -16.97
N ILE A 107 11.07 -16.82 -17.15
CA ILE A 107 10.20 -17.38 -18.19
C ILE A 107 10.80 -17.13 -19.57
N ASN A 108 11.24 -15.89 -19.84
CA ASN A 108 11.89 -15.55 -21.10
C ASN A 108 13.20 -16.32 -21.29
N TYR A 109 13.98 -16.51 -20.21
CA TYR A 109 15.21 -17.29 -20.27
C TYR A 109 14.93 -18.76 -20.58
N LEU A 110 13.98 -19.38 -19.90
CA LEU A 110 13.60 -20.76 -20.15
C LEU A 110 13.12 -20.96 -21.60
N HIS A 111 12.28 -20.05 -22.11
CA HIS A 111 11.83 -20.10 -23.50
C HIS A 111 13.00 -20.02 -24.48
N THR A 112 13.89 -19.04 -24.30
CA THR A 112 15.03 -18.82 -25.21
C THR A 112 16.14 -19.87 -25.08
N TYR A 113 16.30 -20.45 -23.88
CA TYR A 113 17.23 -21.56 -23.64
C TYR A 113 16.75 -22.84 -24.33
N LEU A 114 15.45 -23.15 -24.26
CA LEU A 114 14.88 -24.33 -24.93
C LEU A 114 14.95 -24.23 -26.46
N GLU A 115 14.77 -23.02 -27.01
CA GLU A 115 14.79 -22.82 -28.47
C GLU A 115 16.21 -22.67 -29.05
N GLN A 116 17.09 -21.93 -28.36
CA GLN A 116 18.35 -21.44 -28.93
C GLN A 116 19.58 -21.73 -28.04
N GLY A 117 19.38 -22.25 -26.83
CA GLY A 117 20.46 -22.55 -25.88
C GLY A 117 21.21 -21.30 -25.39
N ARG A 118 20.63 -20.11 -25.51
CA ARG A 118 21.31 -18.84 -25.27
C ARG A 118 20.54 -17.94 -24.30
N LEU A 119 21.29 -17.22 -23.48
CA LEU A 119 20.77 -16.11 -22.68
C LEU A 119 20.61 -14.87 -23.56
N THR A 120 19.41 -14.28 -23.55
CA THR A 120 19.12 -13.08 -24.34
C THR A 120 19.30 -11.80 -23.52
N ASN A 121 19.58 -10.69 -24.21
CA ASN A 121 19.67 -9.36 -23.60
C ASN A 121 18.40 -8.99 -22.82
N MET A 122 17.23 -9.48 -23.26
CA MET A 122 15.95 -9.23 -22.59
C MET A 122 15.89 -9.87 -21.19
N SER A 123 16.32 -11.13 -21.04
CA SER A 123 16.39 -11.78 -19.72
C SER A 123 17.37 -11.05 -18.79
N THR A 124 18.54 -10.68 -19.30
CA THR A 124 19.54 -9.92 -18.54
C THR A 124 19.00 -8.55 -18.10
N LEU A 125 18.27 -7.86 -18.97
CA LEU A 125 17.64 -6.56 -18.66
C LEU A 125 16.54 -6.71 -17.61
N LEU A 126 15.68 -7.72 -17.72
CA LEU A 126 14.62 -7.99 -16.75
C LEU A 126 15.21 -8.34 -15.36
N TRP A 127 16.27 -9.14 -15.31
CA TRP A 127 16.96 -9.42 -14.04
C TRP A 127 17.69 -8.21 -13.47
N SER A 128 18.32 -7.39 -14.30
CA SER A 128 18.92 -6.13 -13.87
C SER A 128 17.87 -5.18 -13.28
N ALA A 129 16.71 -5.06 -13.94
CA ALA A 129 15.58 -4.29 -13.45
C ALA A 129 15.05 -4.85 -12.12
N ALA A 130 14.92 -6.18 -11.99
CA ALA A 130 14.50 -6.82 -10.74
C ALA A 130 15.42 -6.46 -9.57
N VAL A 131 16.74 -6.52 -9.78
CA VAL A 131 17.74 -6.16 -8.76
C VAL A 131 17.64 -4.67 -8.42
N ILE A 132 17.58 -3.78 -9.40
CA ILE A 132 17.48 -2.32 -9.17
C ILE A 132 16.22 -1.99 -8.37
N VAL A 133 15.06 -2.54 -8.77
CA VAL A 133 13.78 -2.34 -8.08
C VAL A 133 13.84 -2.85 -6.63
N PHE A 134 14.50 -3.98 -6.38
CA PHE A 134 14.69 -4.52 -5.04
C PHE A 134 15.58 -3.62 -4.17
N LEU A 135 16.71 -3.16 -4.70
CA LEU A 135 17.63 -2.27 -4.00
C LEU A 135 16.97 -0.92 -3.66
N ILE A 136 16.20 -0.35 -4.59
CA ILE A 136 15.40 0.86 -4.33
C ILE A 136 14.39 0.59 -3.20
N GLY A 137 13.76 -0.59 -3.18
CA GLY A 137 12.87 -1.02 -2.11
C GLY A 137 13.56 -1.07 -0.74
N LEU A 138 14.76 -1.65 -0.67
CA LEU A 138 15.56 -1.69 0.56
C LEU A 138 15.95 -0.29 1.03
N ILE A 139 16.42 0.58 0.12
CA ILE A 139 16.78 1.96 0.45
C ILE A 139 15.55 2.72 0.97
N SER A 140 14.40 2.55 0.32
CA SER A 140 13.16 3.20 0.74
C SER A 140 12.72 2.75 2.14
N GLU A 141 12.89 1.48 2.46
CA GLU A 141 12.59 0.93 3.80
C GLU A 141 13.56 1.49 4.85
N GLN A 142 14.86 1.59 4.53
CA GLN A 142 15.85 2.20 5.40
C GLN A 142 15.53 3.67 5.69
N ILE A 143 15.20 4.45 4.65
CA ILE A 143 14.80 5.86 4.80
C ILE A 143 13.54 5.96 5.66
N THR A 144 12.56 5.09 5.44
CA THR A 144 11.33 5.05 6.25
C THR A 144 11.68 4.75 7.71
N ASN A 145 12.48 3.73 7.98
CA ASN A 145 12.90 3.38 9.34
C ASN A 145 13.68 4.50 10.03
N LEU A 146 14.56 5.20 9.31
CA LEU A 146 15.29 6.36 9.83
C LEU A 146 14.36 7.54 10.14
N THR A 147 13.40 7.84 9.25
CA THR A 147 12.43 8.94 9.42
C THR A 147 11.51 8.70 10.63
N TYR A 148 11.18 7.43 10.92
CA TYR A 148 10.35 7.05 12.06
C TYR A 148 11.15 6.74 13.34
N LYS A 149 12.48 6.72 13.28
CA LYS A 149 13.34 6.64 14.46
C LYS A 149 13.31 8.00 15.16
N ARG A 150 12.24 8.25 15.93
CA ARG A 150 12.15 9.39 16.85
C ARG A 150 13.31 9.28 17.84
N ASP A 151 14.10 10.35 17.89
CA ASP A 151 15.03 10.63 18.98
C ASP A 151 14.30 10.42 20.31
N GLY A 152 14.85 9.53 21.14
CA GLY A 152 14.47 9.39 22.53
C GLY A 152 14.98 10.57 23.34
#